data_AF-A0A7C5HUP0-F1
#
_entry.id   AF-A0A7C5HUP0-F1
#
_cell.length_a   1.000
_cell.length_b   1.000
_cell.length_c   1.000
_cell.angle_alpha   90.00
_cell.angle_beta   90.00
_cell.angle_gamma   90.00
#
_symmetry.space_group_name_H-M   'P 1'
#
loop_
_entity.id
_entity.type
_entity.pdbx_description
1 polymer ?
#
loop_
_entity_poly.entity_id
_entity_poly.type
_entity_poly.pdbx_seq_one_letter_code
_entity_poly.pdbx_strand_id
1 'polypeptide(L)' 'MKKIFGNTKGLKTSQVRKIENLYRRKTPPEFIITPELARDISRLSLDINRQIGLLIDRKGKIPYVIVGNHNEIMIPD' A
#
# COMPACT_ATOMS: atom_id res chain seq x y z
N MET A 1 -3.34 4.04 -14.82
CA MET A 1 -3.54 4.00 -13.36
C MET A 1 -3.09 2.64 -12.86
N LYS A 2 -2.30 2.56 -11.78
CA LYS A 2 -1.91 1.25 -11.22
C LYS A 2 -3.07 0.73 -10.38
N LYS A 3 -3.51 -0.50 -10.68
CA LYS A 3 -4.65 -1.16 -10.03
C LYS A 3 -4.36 -1.36 -8.54
N ILE A 4 -5.25 -0.93 -7.64
CA ILE A 4 -5.21 -1.33 -6.23
C ILE A 4 -5.86 -2.71 -6.12
N PHE A 5 -5.23 -3.63 -5.41
CA PHE A 5 -5.74 -4.98 -5.19
C PHE A 5 -6.52 -5.06 -3.88
N GLY A 6 -7.51 -5.95 -3.80
CA GLY A 6 -8.32 -6.17 -2.59
C GLY A 6 -9.50 -5.20 -2.41
N ASN A 7 -9.89 -4.92 -1.16
CA ASN A 7 -11.16 -4.29 -0.82
C ASN A 7 -11.10 -2.76 -0.78
N THR A 8 -11.46 -2.11 -1.89
CA THR A 8 -11.57 -0.65 -2.00
C THR A 8 -13.00 -0.11 -1.83
N LYS A 9 -13.99 -0.99 -1.63
CA LYS A 9 -15.40 -0.58 -1.50
C LYS A 9 -15.59 0.34 -0.30
N GLY A 10 -16.30 1.46 -0.49
CA GLY A 10 -16.57 2.44 0.57
C GLY A 10 -15.40 3.36 0.93
N LEU A 11 -14.26 3.28 0.22
CA LEU A 11 -13.20 4.28 0.38
C LEU A 11 -13.56 5.58 -0.33
N LYS A 12 -13.24 6.71 0.29
CA LYS A 12 -13.37 8.03 -0.35
C LYS A 12 -12.37 8.13 -1.51
N THR A 13 -12.72 8.89 -2.55
CA THR A 13 -11.82 9.14 -3.70
C THR A 13 -10.46 9.69 -3.26
N SER A 14 -10.43 10.53 -2.22
CA SER A 14 -9.19 11.06 -1.65
C SER A 14 -8.32 9.97 -1.00
N GLN A 15 -8.94 8.98 -0.33
CA GLN A 15 -8.23 7.84 0.26
C GLN A 15 -7.65 6.94 -0.83
N VAL A 16 -8.44 6.63 -1.86
CA VAL A 16 -7.98 5.87 -3.03
C VAL A 16 -6.76 6.52 -3.66
N ARG A 17 -6.80 7.84 -3.93
CA ARG A 17 -5.65 8.58 -4.49
C ARG A 17 -4.41 8.51 -3.60
N LYS A 18 -4.57 8.61 -2.27
CA LYS A 18 -3.44 8.48 -1.33
C LYS A 18 -2.82 7.08 -1.38
N ILE A 19 -3.64 6.03 -1.48
CA ILE A 19 -3.17 4.65 -1.62
C ILE A 19 -2.45 4.47 -2.97
N GLU A 20 -2.99 5.01 -4.06
CA GLU A 20 -2.32 4.98 -5.36
C GLU A 20 -0.95 5.66 -5.34
N ASN A 21 -0.77 6.70 -4.53
CA ASN A 21 0.53 7.38 -4.39
C ASN A 21 1.61 6.49 -3.77
N LEU A 22 1.26 5.42 -3.05
CA LEU A 22 2.24 4.45 -2.54
C LEU A 22 3.02 3.81 -3.69
N TYR A 23 2.41 3.65 -4.87
CA TYR A 23 3.09 3.14 -6.05
C TYR A 23 4.23 4.00 -6.60
N ARG A 24 4.28 5.27 -6.22
CA ARG A 24 5.33 6.23 -6.62
C ARG A 24 6.51 6.21 -5.66
N ARG A 25 6.36 5.57 -4.50
CA ARG A 25 7.43 5.43 -3.52
C ARG A 25 8.45 4.41 -4.00
N LYS A 26 9.69 4.63 -3.59
CA LYS A 26 10.82 3.74 -3.84
C LYS A 26 11.61 3.61 -2.56
N THR A 27 12.02 2.39 -2.24
CA THR A 27 12.95 2.12 -1.15
C THR A 27 14.36 1.96 -1.71
N PRO A 28 15.41 2.33 -0.98
CA PRO A 28 16.76 1.92 -1.35
C PRO A 28 16.86 0.39 -1.29
N PRO A 29 17.56 -0.28 -2.21
CA PRO A 29 17.65 -1.74 -2.26
C PRO A 29 18.20 -2.38 -0.97
N GLU A 30 18.96 -1.64 -0.18
CA GLU A 30 19.57 -2.08 1.08
C GLU A 30 18.54 -2.17 2.22
N PHE A 31 17.35 -1.58 2.05
CA PHE A 31 16.31 -1.53 3.06
C PHE A 31 14.99 -2.11 2.56
N ILE A 32 14.31 -2.86 3.43
CA ILE A 32 12.97 -3.39 3.15
C ILE A 32 11.97 -2.23 2.98
N ILE A 33 12.03 -1.23 3.87
CA ILE A 33 11.13 -0.07 3.90
C ILE A 33 11.86 1.14 4.50
N THR A 34 11.55 2.36 4.05
CA THR A 34 12.05 3.58 4.72
C THR A 34 11.14 3.98 5.89
N PRO A 35 11.65 4.67 6.91
CA PRO A 35 10.81 5.15 8.02
C PRO A 35 9.62 6.01 7.58
N GLU A 36 9.78 6.81 6.51
CA GLU A 36 8.72 7.64 5.93
C GLU A 36 7.63 6.76 5.30
N LEU A 37 8.02 5.74 4.53
CA LEU A 37 7.07 4.82 3.91
C LEU A 37 6.32 4.01 4.97
N ALA A 38 7.00 3.57 6.04
CA ALA A 38 6.39 2.87 7.17
C ALA A 38 5.38 3.76 7.92
N ARG A 39 5.69 5.05 8.09
CA ARG A 39 4.77 6.01 8.70
C ARG A 39 3.55 6.26 7.82
N ASP A 40 3.76 6.44 6.52
CA ASP A 40 2.69 6.73 5.57
C ASP A 40 1.71 5.55 5.45
N ILE A 41 2.21 4.33 5.31
CA ILE A 41 1.36 3.13 5.23
C ILE A 41 0.55 2.93 6.53
N SER A 42 1.18 3.14 7.69
CA SER A 42 0.52 2.98 8.99
C SER A 42 -0.61 3.99 9.18
N ARG A 43 -0.36 5.26 8.83
CA ARG A 43 -1.38 6.32 8.89
C ARG A 43 -2.53 6.07 7.94
N LEU A 44 -2.23 5.62 6.71
CA LEU A 44 -3.27 5.30 5.74
C LEU A 44 -4.10 4.10 6.17
N SER A 45 -3.47 3.06 6.71
CA SER A 45 -4.17 1.88 7.23
C SER A 45 -5.16 2.25 8.34
N LEU A 46 -4.75 3.11 9.27
CA LEU A 46 -5.62 3.65 10.32
C LEU A 46 -6.77 4.49 9.74
N ASP A 47 -6.50 5.39 8.79
CA ASP A 47 -7.51 6.27 8.17
C ASP A 47 -8.60 5.50 7.42
N ILE A 48 -8.25 4.37 6.80
CA ILE A 48 -9.21 3.55 6.04
C ILE A 48 -9.80 2.38 6.86
N ASN A 49 -9.28 2.15 8.07
CA ASN A 49 -9.61 1.02 8.95
C ASN A 49 -9.47 -0.34 8.25
N ARG A 50 -8.37 -0.52 7.49
CA ARG A 50 -8.05 -1.76 6.75
C ARG A 50 -6.54 -1.95 6.71
N GLN A 51 -6.11 -3.21 6.68
CA GLN A 51 -4.70 -3.54 6.45
C GLN A 51 -4.26 -3.09 5.05
N ILE A 52 -3.01 -2.64 4.92
CA ILE A 52 -2.39 -2.31 3.63
C ILE A 52 -1.13 -3.15 3.48
N GLY A 53 -1.02 -3.87 2.37
CA GLY A 53 0.15 -4.65 1.98
C GLY A 53 0.88 -4.01 0.81
N LEU A 54 2.21 -4.05 0.83
CA LEU A 54 3.08 -3.64 -0.27
C LEU A 54 3.91 -4.83 -0.73
N LEU A 55 3.91 -5.13 -2.02
CA LEU A 55 4.94 -5.98 -2.61
C LEU A 55 6.05 -5.08 -3.13
N ILE A 56 7.27 -5.33 -2.66
CA ILE A 56 8.46 -4.55 -2.97
C ILE A 56 9.44 -5.46 -3.70
N ASP A 57 9.88 -5.05 -4.89
CA ASP A 57 10.89 -5.79 -5.64
C ASP A 57 12.30 -5.54 -5.10
N ARG A 58 13.29 -6.32 -5.52
CA ARG A 58 14.69 -6.18 -5.09
C ARG A 58 15.34 -4.85 -5.50
N LYS A 59 14.72 -4.07 -6.39
CA LYS A 59 15.16 -2.73 -6.80
C LYS A 59 14.45 -1.63 -6.00
N GLY A 60 13.65 -2.01 -5.00
CA GLY A 60 12.87 -1.15 -4.13
C GLY A 60 11.66 -0.51 -4.80
N LYS A 61 11.22 -1.01 -5.97
CA LYS A 61 9.97 -0.57 -6.59
C LYS A 61 8.79 -1.29 -5.96
N ILE A 62 7.64 -0.63 -5.97
CA ILE A 62 6.38 -1.19 -5.49
C ILE A 62 5.52 -1.55 -6.71
N PRO A 63 5.55 -2.81 -7.18
CA PRO A 63 4.67 -3.28 -8.25
C PRO A 63 3.22 -3.48 -7.80
N TYR A 64 2.95 -3.81 -6.53
CA TYR A 64 1.60 -4.05 -6.01
C TYR A 64 1.35 -3.33 -4.68
N VAL A 65 0.18 -2.72 -4.60
CA VAL A 65 -0.42 -2.16 -3.37
C VAL A 65 -1.75 -2.88 -3.17
N ILE A 66 -1.89 -3.48 -1.99
CA ILE A 66 -3.01 -4.35 -1.65
C ILE A 66 -3.73 -3.74 -0.45
N VAL A 67 -5.06 -3.63 -0.54
CA VAL A 67 -5.93 -3.21 0.56
C VAL A 67 -6.66 -4.45 1.05
N GLY A 68 -6.31 -4.87 2.26
CA GLY A 68 -6.95 -6.00 2.93
C GLY A 68 -8.32 -5.64 3.51
N ASN A 69 -8.79 -6.52 4.38
CA ASN A 69 -9.91 -6.24 5.28
C ASN A 69 -9.35 -6.04 6.71
N HIS A 70 -10.19 -6.22 7.73
CA HIS A 70 -9.76 -6.12 9.13
C HIS A 70 -8.96 -7.34 9.62
N ASN A 71 -9.05 -8.49 8.94
CA ASN A 71 -8.46 -9.77 9.35
C ASN A 71 -7.28 -10.21 8.48
N GLU A 72 -7.30 -9.91 7.18
CA GLU A 72 -6.37 -10.49 6.21
C GLU A 72 -6.04 -9.56 5.03
N ILE A 73 -4.92 -9.87 4.39
CA ILE A 73 -4.50 -9.36 3.09
C ILE A 73 -4.37 -10.57 2.15
N MET A 74 -5.05 -10.52 1.01
CA MET A 74 -4.91 -11.52 -0.05
C MET A 74 -3.85 -11.05 -1.06
N ILE A 75 -2.75 -11.78 -1.16
CA ILE A 75 -1.69 -11.50 -2.13
C ILE A 75 -2.18 -11.99 -3.50
N PRO A 76 -2.16 -11.13 -4.55
CA PRO A 76 -2.56 -11.53 -5.89
C PRO A 76 -1.54 -12.48 -6.51
N ASP A 77 -2.03 -13.42 -7.34
CA ASP A 77 -1.21 -14.29 -8.19
C ASP A 77 -0.41 -13.52 -9.25
#